data_AF-A0A1Q7KKU2-F1
#
_entry.id   AF-A0A1Q7KKU2-F1
#
_cell.length_a   1.000
_cell.length_b   1.000
_cell.length_c   1.000
_cell.angle_alpha   90.00
_cell.angle_beta   90.00
_cell.angle_gamma   90.00
#
_symmetry.space_group_name_H-M   'P 1'
#
loop_
_entity.id
_entity.type
_entity.pdbx_description
1 polymer ?
#
loop_
_entity_poly.entity_id
_entity_poly.type
_entity_poly.pdbx_seq_one_letter_code
_entity_poly.pdbx_strand_id
1 'polypeptide(L)'
;MQADPNANLVAQRLREWNARAVESVSEFCGEITIAVPRELIRGAADRCRQDATLHFNLLSDIVCVDRFPLEPRFELNYHLTSIPRRDKVRLRVCLSGDDPVVDSVIAVWPGANWMEREVFDLFGARFHGHPELRRILLPEDWEGHPLRKDYPTEGFR
;
A
#
# COMPACT_ATOMS: atom_id res chain seq x y z
N MET A 1 -10.56 24.83 -9.91
CA MET A 1 -9.48 24.72 -10.92
C MET A 1 -8.85 23.36 -10.68
N GLN A 2 -9.35 22.31 -11.33
CA GLN A 2 -8.83 20.95 -11.17
C GLN A 2 -7.45 20.90 -11.83
N ALA A 3 -6.41 20.75 -11.02
CA ALA A 3 -5.07 20.50 -11.52
C ALA A 3 -5.08 19.15 -12.24
N ASP A 4 -4.49 19.07 -13.43
CA ASP A 4 -4.35 17.82 -14.16
C ASP A 4 -3.65 16.78 -13.25
N PRO A 5 -4.29 15.66 -12.89
CA PRO A 5 -3.69 14.65 -12.03
C PRO A 5 -2.37 14.11 -12.60
N ASN A 6 -2.21 14.10 -13.93
CA ASN A 6 -0.97 13.66 -14.59
C ASN A 6 0.18 14.67 -14.46
N ALA A 7 -0.10 15.92 -14.09
CA ALA A 7 0.93 16.93 -13.82
C ALA A 7 1.53 16.82 -12.42
N ASN A 8 1.11 15.84 -11.61
CA ASN A 8 1.64 15.67 -10.26
C ASN A 8 3.13 15.30 -10.27
N LEU A 9 3.92 16.02 -9.46
CA LEU A 9 5.37 15.85 -9.36
C LEU A 9 5.78 14.43 -8.94
N VAL A 10 5.05 13.78 -8.04
CA VAL A 10 5.33 12.41 -7.60
C VAL A 10 5.17 11.45 -8.77
N ALA A 11 4.06 11.54 -9.50
CA ALA A 11 3.80 10.69 -10.66
C ALA A 11 4.87 10.88 -11.76
N GLN A 12 5.32 12.12 -11.99
CA GLN A 12 6.39 12.42 -12.94
C GLN A 12 7.71 11.77 -12.52
N ARG A 13 8.15 11.96 -11.27
CA ARG A 13 9.40 11.38 -10.75
C ARG A 13 9.40 9.86 -10.78
N LEU A 14 8.26 9.23 -10.49
CA LEU A 14 8.11 7.78 -10.59
C LEU A 14 8.23 7.30 -12.05
N ARG A 15 7.62 8.00 -13.01
CA ARG A 15 7.73 7.68 -14.45
C ARG A 15 9.13 7.90 -15.00
N GLU A 16 9.83 8.94 -14.54
CA GLU A 16 11.23 9.21 -14.92
C GLU A 16 12.16 8.08 -14.45
N TRP A 17 11.94 7.54 -13.25
CA TRP A 17 12.69 6.39 -12.75
C TRP A 17 12.34 5.10 -13.49
N ASN A 18 11.05 4.85 -13.68
CA ASN A 18 10.55 3.69 -14.43
C ASN A 18 9.21 4.02 -15.08
N ALA A 19 9.16 3.98 -16.42
CA ALA A 19 7.95 4.30 -17.18
C ALA A 19 6.73 3.44 -16.80
N ARG A 20 6.95 2.24 -16.26
CA ARG A 20 5.89 1.32 -15.82
C ARG A 20 5.47 1.52 -14.35
N ALA A 21 6.12 2.40 -13.59
CA ALA A 21 5.84 2.58 -12.16
C ALA A 21 4.46 3.20 -11.88
N VAL A 22 3.82 3.82 -12.87
CA VAL A 22 2.52 4.48 -12.70
C VAL A 22 1.52 3.89 -13.69
N GLU A 23 0.54 3.14 -13.18
CA GLU A 23 -0.54 2.57 -13.99
C GLU A 23 -1.65 3.61 -14.23
N SER A 24 -2.03 4.33 -13.17
CA SER A 24 -3.03 5.38 -13.23
C SER A 24 -2.81 6.41 -12.13
N VAL A 25 -3.32 7.62 -12.34
CA VAL A 25 -3.36 8.68 -11.34
C VAL A 25 -4.80 9.15 -11.22
N SER A 26 -5.31 9.21 -10.00
CA SER A 26 -6.63 9.75 -9.70
C SER A 26 -6.54 10.80 -8.61
N GLU A 27 -7.32 11.86 -8.76
CA GLU A 27 -7.46 12.91 -7.76
C GLU A 27 -8.89 12.93 -7.24
N PHE A 28 -9.04 12.98 -5.92
CA PHE A 28 -10.34 13.13 -5.28
C PHE A 28 -10.21 13.96 -4.01
N CYS A 29 -11.01 15.02 -3.88
CA CYS A 29 -11.01 15.92 -2.73
C CYS A 29 -9.61 16.48 -2.37
N GLY A 30 -8.75 16.70 -3.38
CA GLY A 30 -7.38 17.17 -3.16
C GLY A 30 -6.39 16.09 -2.72
N GLU A 31 -6.80 14.83 -2.61
CA GLU A 31 -5.89 13.71 -2.39
C GLU A 31 -5.55 13.03 -3.72
N ILE A 32 -4.26 12.79 -3.94
CA ILE A 32 -3.75 12.15 -5.14
C ILE A 32 -3.44 10.69 -4.82
N THR A 33 -4.02 9.79 -5.61
CA THR A 33 -3.76 8.35 -5.56
C THR A 33 -3.05 7.93 -6.83
N ILE A 34 -1.91 7.28 -6.68
CA ILE A 34 -1.09 6.75 -7.76
C ILE A 34 -1.15 5.23 -7.69
N ALA A 35 -1.71 4.60 -8.73
CA ALA A 35 -1.67 3.15 -8.85
C ALA A 35 -0.28 2.72 -9.33
N VAL A 36 0.33 1.80 -8.59
CA VAL A 36 1.69 1.30 -8.82
C VAL A 36 1.60 -0.23 -8.96
N PRO A 37 2.29 -0.84 -9.95
CA PRO A 37 2.35 -2.30 -10.05
C PRO A 37 2.99 -2.90 -8.80
N ARG A 38 2.47 -4.05 -8.34
CA ARG A 38 2.95 -4.70 -7.11
C ARG A 38 4.46 -5.01 -7.12
N GLU A 39 5.02 -5.28 -8.29
CA GLU A 39 6.45 -5.60 -8.46
C GLU A 39 7.36 -4.37 -8.28
N LEU A 40 6.79 -3.17 -8.34
CA LEU A 40 7.54 -1.91 -8.31
C LEU A 40 7.32 -1.12 -7.02
N ILE A 41 6.47 -1.59 -6.11
CA ILE A 41 6.10 -0.82 -4.91
C ILE A 41 7.30 -0.48 -4.02
N ARG A 42 8.22 -1.42 -3.79
CA ARG A 42 9.41 -1.18 -2.97
C ARG A 42 10.31 -0.13 -3.60
N GLY A 43 10.53 -0.21 -4.92
CA GLY A 43 11.31 0.79 -5.64
C GLY A 43 10.59 2.16 -5.68
N ALA A 44 9.27 2.18 -5.85
CA ALA A 44 8.48 3.41 -5.80
C ALA A 44 8.56 4.06 -4.40
N ALA A 45 8.46 3.25 -3.34
CA ALA A 45 8.64 3.67 -1.95
C ALA A 45 10.03 4.28 -1.73
N ASP A 46 11.09 3.60 -2.18
CA ASP A 46 12.47 4.11 -2.12
C ASP A 46 12.59 5.46 -2.82
N ARG A 47 12.03 5.62 -4.03
CA ARG A 47 12.05 6.91 -4.75
C ARG A 47 11.28 7.99 -4.00
N CYS A 48 10.08 7.69 -3.50
CA CYS A 48 9.29 8.64 -2.70
C CYS A 48 10.06 9.13 -1.46
N ARG A 49 10.84 8.26 -0.83
CA ARG A 49 11.61 8.59 0.38
C ARG A 49 12.93 9.31 0.11
N GLN A 50 13.67 8.87 -0.91
CA GLN A 50 15.05 9.29 -1.18
C GLN A 50 15.13 10.50 -2.11
N ASP A 51 14.15 10.72 -2.99
CA ASP A 51 14.17 11.85 -3.92
C ASP A 51 14.06 13.18 -3.17
N ALA A 52 15.05 14.05 -3.40
CA ALA A 52 15.16 15.35 -2.73
C ALA A 52 14.02 16.33 -3.07
N THR A 53 13.28 16.05 -4.14
CA THR A 53 12.11 16.85 -4.51
C THR A 53 10.84 16.36 -3.84
N LEU A 54 10.78 15.10 -3.41
CA LEU A 54 9.59 14.46 -2.83
C LEU A 54 9.64 14.39 -1.30
N HIS A 55 10.72 13.84 -0.74
CA HIS A 55 10.95 13.75 0.71
C HIS A 55 9.75 13.21 1.53
N PHE A 56 9.12 12.11 1.10
CA PHE A 56 8.07 11.45 1.89
C PHE A 56 8.69 10.73 3.10
N ASN A 57 8.92 11.48 4.17
CA ASN A 57 9.63 11.03 5.35
C ASN A 57 8.76 10.27 6.35
N LEU A 58 7.43 10.31 6.19
CA LEU A 58 6.46 9.62 7.04
C LEU A 58 5.58 8.69 6.20
N LEU A 59 5.58 7.41 6.56
CA LEU A 59 4.51 6.49 6.21
C LEU A 59 3.42 6.61 7.27
N SER A 60 2.29 7.20 6.90
CA SER A 60 1.19 7.46 7.82
C SER A 60 0.38 6.21 8.13
N ASP A 61 0.10 5.41 7.11
CA ASP A 61 -0.73 4.21 7.26
C ASP A 61 -0.51 3.23 6.08
N ILE A 62 -0.80 1.94 6.31
CA ILE A 62 -0.98 0.93 5.27
C ILE A 62 -2.32 0.25 5.49
N VAL A 63 -3.25 0.48 4.57
CA VAL A 63 -4.61 -0.05 4.65
C VAL A 63 -4.88 -1.02 3.50
N CYS A 64 -5.52 -2.14 3.82
CA CYS A 64 -6.01 -3.08 2.82
C CYS A 64 -7.53 -2.97 2.65
N VAL A 65 -8.01 -3.06 1.42
CA VAL A 65 -9.43 -3.14 1.08
C VAL A 65 -9.68 -4.44 0.32
N ASP A 66 -10.61 -5.26 0.82
CA ASP A 66 -11.11 -6.43 0.10
C ASP A 66 -12.31 -6.03 -0.77
N ARG A 67 -12.19 -6.24 -2.08
CA ARG A 67 -13.16 -5.89 -3.13
C ARG A 67 -13.97 -7.08 -3.63
N PHE A 68 -13.93 -8.22 -2.94
CA PHE A 68 -14.72 -9.40 -3.29
C PHE A 68 -16.21 -9.03 -3.57
N PRO A 69 -16.79 -9.52 -4.68
CA PRO A 69 -16.29 -10.54 -5.61
C PRO A 69 -15.52 -10.01 -6.84
N LEU A 70 -15.05 -8.75 -6.83
CA LEU A 70 -14.31 -8.16 -7.95
C LEU A 70 -12.83 -8.57 -7.94
N GLU A 71 -12.22 -8.63 -9.13
CA GLU A 71 -10.78 -8.78 -9.32
C GLU A 71 -10.16 -7.49 -9.91
N PRO A 72 -8.93 -7.09 -9.52
CA PRO A 72 -8.12 -7.66 -8.45
C PRO A 72 -8.76 -7.54 -7.06
N ARG A 73 -8.71 -8.61 -6.26
CA ARG A 73 -9.44 -8.70 -4.99
C ARG A 73 -8.97 -7.71 -3.93
N PHE A 74 -7.67 -7.57 -3.70
CA PHE A 74 -7.15 -6.73 -2.62
C PHE A 74 -6.57 -5.43 -3.16
N GLU A 75 -6.87 -4.31 -2.49
CA GLU A 75 -6.21 -3.04 -2.72
C GLU A 75 -5.42 -2.62 -1.47
N LEU A 76 -4.10 -2.63 -1.58
CA LEU A 76 -3.21 -2.05 -0.58
C LEU A 76 -3.00 -0.57 -0.86
N ASN A 77 -3.22 0.26 0.14
CA ASN A 77 -3.09 1.70 0.09
C ASN A 77 -2.03 2.13 1.09
N TYR A 78 -0.95 2.72 0.60
CA TYR A 78 0.13 3.29 1.40
C TYR A 78 -0.05 4.80 1.45
N HIS A 79 -0.32 5.34 2.62
CA HIS A 79 -0.51 6.77 2.81
C HIS A 79 0.81 7.40 3.21
N LEU A 80 1.37 8.21 2.31
CA LEU A 80 2.65 8.87 2.50
C LEU A 80 2.45 10.35 2.79
N THR A 81 3.19 10.85 3.77
CA THR A 81 3.22 12.27 4.13
C THR A 81 4.64 12.81 4.05
N SER A 82 4.80 13.92 3.35
CA SER A 82 6.01 14.73 3.36
C SER A 82 5.79 15.88 4.35
N ILE A 83 6.31 15.72 5.57
CA ILE A 83 6.28 16.79 6.59
C ILE A 83 6.96 18.08 6.09
N PRO A 84 8.16 18.06 5.48
CA PRO A 84 8.82 19.30 5.07
C PRO A 84 8.06 20.03 3.96
N ARG A 85 7.35 19.30 3.08
CA ARG A 85 6.57 19.90 1.99
C ARG A 85 5.11 20.13 2.33
N ARG A 86 4.65 19.62 3.47
CA ARG A 86 3.23 19.57 3.86
C ARG A 86 2.35 18.95 2.78
N ASP A 87 2.86 17.90 2.15
CA ASP A 87 2.26 17.23 1.01
C ASP A 87 1.89 15.78 1.36
N LYS A 88 0.87 15.24 0.70
CA LYS A 88 0.35 13.89 0.94
C LYS A 88 0.10 13.18 -0.38
N VAL A 89 0.45 11.91 -0.45
CA VAL A 89 0.16 11.07 -1.61
C VAL A 89 -0.21 9.66 -1.15
N ARG A 90 -1.10 9.02 -1.89
CA ARG A 90 -1.46 7.62 -1.67
C ARG A 90 -0.88 6.77 -2.79
N LEU A 91 -0.07 5.77 -2.46
CA LEU A 91 0.29 4.73 -3.43
C LEU A 91 -0.69 3.58 -3.28
N ARG A 92 -1.32 3.16 -4.38
CA ARG A 92 -2.25 2.04 -4.39
C ARG A 92 -1.67 0.89 -5.19
N VAL A 93 -1.73 -0.31 -4.63
CA VAL A 93 -1.31 -1.55 -5.25
C VAL A 93 -2.48 -2.52 -5.25
N CYS A 94 -2.80 -3.07 -6.41
CA CYS A 94 -3.84 -4.09 -6.54
C CYS A 94 -3.19 -5.49 -6.51
N LEU A 95 -3.74 -6.40 -5.73
CA LEU A 95 -3.30 -7.80 -5.63
C LEU A 95 -4.46 -8.75 -5.96
N SER A 96 -4.15 -9.89 -6.58
CA SER A 96 -5.15 -10.93 -6.86
C SER A 96 -5.56 -11.65 -5.56
N GLY A 97 -6.74 -12.26 -5.58
CA GLY A 97 -7.20 -13.09 -4.47
C GLY A 97 -6.37 -14.37 -4.26
N ASP A 98 -5.86 -14.94 -5.35
CA ASP A 98 -5.13 -16.22 -5.35
C ASP A 98 -3.69 -16.09 -4.84
N ASP A 99 -3.04 -14.95 -5.10
CA ASP A 99 -1.65 -14.70 -4.74
C ASP A 99 -1.46 -13.26 -4.21
N PRO A 100 -1.96 -12.96 -3.00
CA PRO A 100 -1.85 -11.63 -2.41
C PRO A 100 -0.46 -11.43 -1.80
N VAL A 101 0.57 -11.37 -2.65
CA VAL A 101 1.97 -11.18 -2.25
C VAL A 101 2.52 -9.88 -2.82
N VAL A 102 3.27 -9.16 -1.99
CA VAL A 102 3.91 -7.88 -2.35
C VAL A 102 5.24 -7.72 -1.61
N ASP A 103 6.15 -6.88 -2.09
CA ASP A 103 7.39 -6.57 -1.36
C ASP A 103 7.12 -5.66 -0.16
N SER A 104 7.78 -5.96 0.96
CA SER A 104 7.77 -5.13 2.17
C SER A 104 8.46 -3.79 1.94
N VAL A 105 7.90 -2.73 2.53
CA VAL A 105 8.47 -1.37 2.55
C VAL A 105 9.16 -1.03 3.87
N ILE A 106 9.36 -2.01 4.76
CA ILE A 106 10.06 -1.82 6.05
C ILE A 106 11.46 -1.25 5.90
N ALA A 107 12.18 -1.67 4.85
CA ALA A 107 13.51 -1.15 4.55
C ALA A 107 13.51 0.37 4.26
N VAL A 108 12.37 0.92 3.83
CA VAL A 108 12.18 2.35 3.54
C VAL A 108 11.66 3.09 4.77
N TRP A 109 10.60 2.54 5.39
CA TRP A 109 10.00 3.07 6.61
C TRP A 109 9.90 1.96 7.67
N PRO A 110 10.74 1.98 8.72
CA PRO A 110 10.71 0.95 9.76
C PRO A 110 9.36 0.80 10.47
N GLY A 111 8.54 1.86 10.49
CA GLY A 111 7.19 1.84 11.04
C GLY A 111 6.23 0.89 10.29
N ALA A 112 6.53 0.50 9.05
CA ALA A 112 5.73 -0.42 8.26
C ALA A 112 5.59 -1.81 8.89
N ASN A 113 6.49 -2.20 9.80
CA ASN A 113 6.48 -3.52 10.45
C ASN A 113 5.11 -3.86 11.07
N TRP A 114 4.54 -2.94 11.84
CA TRP A 114 3.28 -3.19 12.51
C TRP A 114 2.10 -3.19 11.53
N MET A 115 2.09 -2.27 10.58
CA MET A 115 1.01 -2.12 9.61
C MET A 115 0.97 -3.28 8.60
N GLU A 116 2.13 -3.75 8.13
CA GLU A 116 2.23 -4.93 7.27
C GLU A 116 1.78 -6.22 7.99
N ARG A 117 2.12 -6.36 9.28
CA ARG A 117 1.64 -7.48 10.10
C ARG A 117 0.14 -7.44 10.34
N GLU A 118 -0.43 -6.26 10.56
CA GLU A 118 -1.88 -6.09 10.70
C GLU A 118 -2.61 -6.51 9.42
N VAL A 119 -2.13 -6.05 8.26
CA VAL A 119 -2.70 -6.44 6.96
C VAL A 119 -2.57 -7.95 6.72
N PHE A 120 -1.44 -8.54 7.08
CA PHE A 120 -1.27 -10.00 7.03
C PHE A 120 -2.26 -10.73 7.95
N ASP A 121 -2.44 -10.28 9.18
CA ASP A 121 -3.32 -10.93 10.14
C ASP A 121 -4.80 -10.86 9.73
N LEU A 122 -5.25 -9.67 9.31
CA LEU A 122 -6.66 -9.40 9.05
C LEU A 122 -7.13 -9.71 7.63
N PHE A 123 -6.24 -9.64 6.63
CA PHE A 123 -6.54 -9.86 5.21
C PHE A 123 -5.73 -10.99 4.58
N GLY A 124 -4.66 -11.46 5.21
CA GLY A 124 -3.84 -12.56 4.68
C GLY A 124 -2.94 -12.19 3.51
N ALA A 125 -2.72 -10.90 3.25
CA ALA A 125 -1.72 -10.48 2.27
C ALA A 125 -0.30 -10.66 2.86
N ARG A 126 0.62 -11.22 2.08
CA ARG A 126 1.97 -11.55 2.52
C ARG A 126 2.98 -10.55 1.98
N PHE A 127 3.95 -10.20 2.83
CA PHE A 127 4.99 -9.22 2.52
C PHE A 127 6.36 -9.90 2.40
N HIS A 128 6.93 -9.92 1.19
CA HIS A 128 8.26 -10.48 0.94
C HIS A 128 9.34 -9.55 1.50
N GLY A 129 10.35 -10.13 2.16
CA GLY A 129 11.42 -9.37 2.80
C GLY A 129 11.08 -8.79 4.19
N HIS A 130 9.88 -9.06 4.71
CA HIS A 130 9.51 -8.71 6.09
C HIS A 130 10.30 -9.59 7.09
N PRO A 131 10.96 -9.03 8.12
CA PRO A 131 11.82 -9.80 9.04
C PRO A 131 11.05 -10.77 9.96
N GLU A 132 9.89 -10.36 10.49
CA GLU A 132 9.06 -11.19 11.37
C GLU A 132 7.57 -11.07 11.01
N LEU A 133 7.14 -11.70 9.93
CA LEU A 133 5.73 -11.66 9.51
C LEU A 133 4.94 -12.71 10.29
N ARG A 134 4.28 -12.28 11.37
CA ARG A 134 3.38 -13.10 12.20
C ARG A 134 2.15 -12.31 12.61
N ARG A 135 1.10 -13.03 13.03
CA ARG A 135 -0.13 -12.45 13.60
C ARG A 135 0.19 -11.45 14.72
N ILE A 136 -0.68 -10.47 14.91
CA ILE A 136 -0.44 -9.36 15.85
C ILE A 136 -1.68 -8.93 16.63
N LEU A 137 -2.86 -9.09 16.04
CA LEU A 137 -4.15 -8.76 16.65
C LEU A 137 -4.91 -10.02 17.08
N LEU A 138 -4.86 -11.06 16.26
CA LEU A 138 -5.61 -12.30 16.48
C LEU A 138 -4.80 -13.29 17.34
N PRO A 139 -5.49 -14.18 18.08
CA PRO A 139 -4.85 -15.33 18.74
C PRO A 139 -4.00 -16.16 17.76
N GLU A 140 -2.95 -16.81 18.27
CA GLU A 140 -2.02 -17.59 17.44
C GLU A 140 -2.69 -18.80 16.77
N ASP A 141 -3.72 -19.35 17.40
CA ASP A 141 -4.54 -20.48 16.95
C ASP A 141 -5.71 -20.07 16.05
N TRP A 142 -5.88 -18.77 15.77
CA TRP A 142 -6.98 -18.30 14.92
C TRP A 142 -6.82 -18.78 13.48
N GLU A 143 -7.90 -19.30 12.90
CA GLU A 143 -7.95 -19.71 11.49
C GLU A 143 -8.71 -18.68 10.64
N GLY A 144 -8.09 -18.27 9.54
CA GLY A 144 -8.67 -17.29 8.61
C GLY A 144 -8.33 -15.82 8.92
N HIS A 145 -9.06 -14.93 8.25
CA HIS A 145 -8.78 -13.51 8.08
C HIS A 145 -10.09 -12.68 8.17
N PRO A 146 -10.42 -12.12 9.35
CA PRO A 146 -11.74 -11.57 9.64
C PRO A 146 -12.20 -10.38 8.80
N LEU A 147 -11.28 -9.59 8.23
CA LEU A 147 -11.67 -8.43 7.42
C LEU A 147 -11.90 -8.76 5.94
N ARG A 148 -11.75 -10.03 5.55
CA ARG A 148 -12.17 -10.50 4.24
C ARG A 148 -13.70 -10.57 4.17
N LYS A 149 -14.28 -10.22 3.01
CA LYS A 149 -15.73 -10.15 2.82
C LYS A 149 -16.42 -11.52 2.73
N ASP A 150 -15.66 -12.58 2.45
CA ASP A 150 -16.11 -13.97 2.48
C ASP A 150 -16.00 -14.61 3.87
N TYR A 151 -15.40 -13.92 4.86
CA TYR A 151 -15.30 -14.41 6.22
C TYR A 151 -16.64 -14.24 6.97
N PRO A 152 -17.16 -15.29 7.66
CA PRO A 152 -18.40 -15.19 8.42
C PRO A 152 -18.30 -14.17 9.55
N THR A 153 -19.34 -13.35 9.74
CA THR A 153 -19.37 -12.30 10.78
C THR A 153 -19.12 -12.84 12.19
N GLU A 154 -19.61 -14.03 12.50
CA GLU A 154 -19.46 -14.67 13.82
C GLU A 154 -18.19 -15.53 13.93
N GLY A 155 -17.42 -15.65 12.85
CA GLY A 155 -16.27 -16.55 12.74
C GLY A 155 -16.66 -18.03 12.53
N PHE A 156 -15.63 -18.86 12.42
CA PHE A 156 -15.78 -20.31 12.41
C PHE A 156 -15.70 -20.79 13.86
N ARG A 157 -16.77 -21.39 14.36
CA ARG A 157 -16.87 -21.92 15.72
C ARG A 157 -16.39 -23.36 15.81
#